data_AF-A0A838GMU2-F1
#
_entry.id   AF-A0A838GMU2-F1
#
_cell.length_a   1.000
_cell.length_b   1.000
_cell.length_c   1.000
_cell.angle_alpha   90.00
_cell.angle_beta   90.00
_cell.angle_gamma   90.00
#
_symmetry.space_group_name_H-M   'P 1'
#
loop_
_entity.id
_entity.type
_entity.pdbx_description
1 polymer ?
#
loop_
_entity_poly.entity_id
_entity_poly.type
_entity_poly.pdbx_seq_one_letter_code
_entity_poly.pdbx_strand_id
1 'polypeptide(L)' 'VGRREPEYPETLAIMSGHVILECTEAGSEVDLAMSVEAVTGFVAWLEAGPPGRNVGIV' A
#
# COMPACT_ATOMS: atom_id res chain seq x y z
N VAL A 1 -0.40 -1.50 9.94
CA VAL A 1 -0.18 -2.10 8.60
C VAL A 1 -1.33 -3.06 8.32
N GLY A 2 -2.12 -2.78 7.30
CA GLY A 2 -3.41 -3.42 7.05
C GLY A 2 -4.06 -2.95 5.75
N ARG A 3 -5.27 -3.44 5.47
CA ARG A 3 -6.08 -3.02 4.33
C ARG A 3 -7.49 -2.69 4.81
N ARG A 4 -8.00 -1.53 4.42
CA ARG A 4 -9.36 -1.08 4.72
C ARG A 4 -10.09 -0.54 3.50
N GLU A 5 -11.40 -0.39 3.63
CA GLU A 5 -12.19 0.37 2.66
C GLU A 5 -11.95 1.88 2.85
N PRO A 6 -12.08 2.68 1.78
CA PRO A 6 -12.01 4.13 1.88
C PRO A 6 -13.12 4.68 2.77
N GLU A 7 -12.79 5.69 3.54
CA GLU A 7 -13.78 6.47 4.27
C GLU A 7 -14.51 7.43 3.32
N TYR A 8 -15.65 7.95 3.77
CA TYR A 8 -16.50 8.81 2.95
C TYR A 8 -15.77 10.04 2.36
N PRO A 9 -14.97 10.80 3.15
CA PRO A 9 -14.20 11.92 2.58
C PRO A 9 -13.17 11.48 1.54
N GLU A 10 -12.53 10.32 1.76
CA GLU A 10 -11.52 9.77 0.85
C GLU A 10 -12.14 9.35 -0.48
N THR A 11 -13.35 8.80 -0.44
CA THR A 11 -14.14 8.39 -1.62
C THR A 11 -14.42 9.55 -2.58
N LEU A 12 -14.38 10.80 -2.10
CA LEU A 12 -14.51 11.99 -2.94
C LEU A 12 -13.20 12.37 -3.66
N ALA A 13 -12.05 11.96 -3.12
CA ALA A 13 -10.72 12.30 -3.61
C ALA A 13 -10.10 11.19 -4.48
N ILE A 14 -10.53 9.95 -4.30
CA ILE A 14 -9.98 8.78 -5.00
C ILE A 14 -11.02 8.14 -5.92
N MET A 15 -10.55 7.38 -6.91
CA MET A 15 -11.44 6.69 -7.84
C MET A 15 -12.11 5.48 -7.18
N SER A 16 -13.32 5.12 -7.63
CA SER A 16 -14.03 3.94 -7.13
C SER A 16 -13.23 2.64 -7.35
N GLY A 17 -13.53 1.63 -6.54
CA GLY A 17 -12.82 0.33 -6.59
C GLY A 17 -11.41 0.36 -5.99
N HIS A 18 -11.02 1.47 -5.36
CA HIS A 18 -9.78 1.58 -4.61
C HIS A 18 -9.95 1.10 -3.17
N VAL A 19 -8.87 0.58 -2.62
CA VAL A 19 -8.72 0.17 -1.22
C VAL A 19 -7.57 0.97 -0.64
N ILE A 20 -7.62 1.20 0.68
CA ILE A 20 -6.53 1.89 1.37
C ILE A 20 -5.60 0.84 1.97
N LEU A 21 -4.33 0.90 1.60
CA LEU A 21 -3.26 0.17 2.26
C LEU A 21 -2.62 1.07 3.31
N GLU A 22 -2.67 0.64 4.56
CA GLU A 22 -2.01 1.32 5.67
C GLU A 22 -0.56 0.82 5.75
N CYS A 23 0.39 1.73 5.58
CA CYS A 23 1.81 1.44 5.56
C CYS A 23 2.55 2.21 6.64
N THR A 24 3.76 1.74 6.96
CA THR A 24 4.70 2.48 7.80
C THR A 24 6.01 2.63 7.07
N GLU A 25 6.47 3.86 6.89
CA GLU A 25 7.75 4.21 6.30
C GLU A 25 8.57 5.02 7.29
N ALA A 26 9.75 4.52 7.67
CA ALA A 26 10.66 5.20 8.59
C ALA A 26 10.01 5.67 9.92
N GLY A 27 8.98 4.95 10.39
CA GLY A 27 8.22 5.28 11.60
C GLY A 27 7.02 6.20 11.39
N SER A 28 6.81 6.71 10.18
CA SER A 28 5.63 7.49 9.80
C SER A 28 4.56 6.60 9.19
N GLU A 29 3.30 6.81 9.55
CA GLU A 29 2.16 6.16 8.91
C GLU A 29 1.86 6.84 7.57
N VAL A 30 1.64 6.02 6.53
CA VAL A 30 1.34 6.46 5.17
C VAL A 30 0.22 5.59 4.62
N ASP A 31 -0.80 6.21 4.07
CA ASP A 31 -1.93 5.53 3.43
C ASP A 31 -1.82 5.61 1.91
N LEU A 32 -1.98 4.46 1.24
CA LEU A 32 -1.93 4.35 -0.21
C LEU A 32 -3.28 3.90 -0.75
N ALA A 33 -3.92 4.74 -1.56
CA ALA A 33 -5.12 4.35 -2.32
C ALA A 33 -4.71 3.61 -3.59
N MET A 34 -5.11 2.34 -3.72
CA MET A 34 -4.78 1.50 -4.86
C MET A 34 -5.99 0.69 -5.33
N SER A 35 -6.09 0.43 -6.63
CA SER A 35 -7.07 -0.57 -7.12
C SER A 35 -6.73 -1.95 -6.59
N VAL A 36 -7.72 -2.84 -6.48
CA VAL A 36 -7.54 -4.20 -5.96
C VAL A 36 -6.49 -4.98 -6.78
N GLU A 37 -6.46 -4.78 -8.10
CA GLU A 37 -5.50 -5.42 -9.00
C GLU A 37 -4.08 -4.92 -8.73
N ALA A 38 -3.91 -3.61 -8.51
CA ALA A 38 -2.63 -3.00 -8.23
C ALA A 38 -2.04 -3.47 -6.89
N VAL A 39 -2.89 -3.74 -5.89
CA VAL A 39 -2.45 -4.29 -4.59
C VAL A 39 -1.70 -5.61 -4.76
N THR A 40 -2.21 -6.51 -5.61
CA THR A 40 -1.58 -7.81 -5.84
C THR A 40 -0.18 -7.65 -6.43
N GLY A 41 -0.02 -6.77 -7.42
CA GLY A 41 1.28 -6.46 -8.02
C GLY A 41 2.24 -5.79 -7.04
N PHE A 42 1.74 -4.88 -6.21
CA PHE A 42 2.54 -4.19 -5.19
C PHE A 42 3.07 -5.14 -4.12
N VAL A 43 2.23 -6.03 -3.59
CA VAL A 43 2.67 -7.05 -2.61
C VAL A 43 3.67 -8.00 -3.24
N ALA A 44 3.42 -8.49 -4.47
CA ALA A 44 4.38 -9.33 -5.17
C ALA A 44 5.74 -8.65 -5.38
N TRP A 45 5.75 -7.34 -5.65
CA TRP A 45 6.96 -6.55 -5.76
C TRP A 45 7.69 -6.41 -4.43
N LEU A 46 6.98 -6.23 -3.31
CA LEU A 46 7.57 -6.20 -1.97
C LEU A 46 8.22 -7.53 -1.59
N GLU A 47 7.53 -8.64 -1.84
CA GLU A 47 8.02 -10.00 -1.58
C GLU A 47 9.25 -10.35 -2.45
N ALA A 48 9.33 -9.80 -3.66
CA ALA A 48 10.46 -10.00 -4.55
C ALA A 48 11.76 -9.30 -4.11
N GLY A 49 11.72 -8.46 -3.07
CA GLY A 49 12.89 -7.72 -2.60
C GLY A 49 13.24 -6.56 -3.54
N PRO A 50 12.45 -5.48 -3.52
CA PRO A 50 12.60 -4.42 -4.48
C PRO A 50 13.91 -3.64 -4.34
N PRO A 51 14.43 -3.04 -5.44
CA PRO A 51 15.73 -2.37 -5.44
C PRO A 51 15.77 -1.23 -4.42
N GLY A 52 16.89 -1.13 -3.67
CA GLY A 52 17.07 -0.15 -2.59
C GLY A 52 16.50 -0.58 -1.23
N ARG A 53 15.77 -1.70 -1.17
CA ARG A 53 15.39 -2.36 0.09
C ARG A 53 16.58 -3.21 0.54
N ASN A 54 17.34 -2.76 1.53
CA ASN A 54 18.32 -3.60 2.21
C ASN A 54 17.57 -4.66 3.04
N VAL A 55 17.04 -5.69 2.37
CA VAL A 55 16.65 -6.94 3.03
C VAL A 55 17.97 -7.56 3.46
N GLY A 56 18.26 -7.46 4.77
CA GLY A 56 19.52 -7.91 5.34
C GLY A 56 19.82 -9.32 4.87
N ILE A 57 20.93 -9.49 4.16
CA ILE A 57 21.65 -10.76 4.13
C ILE A 57 22.03 -11.00 5.59
N VAL A 58 21.29 -11.89 6.25
CA VAL A 58 21.70 -12.53 7.51
C VAL A 58 22.64 -13.68 7.21
#